data_AF-A0A2W4RM13-F1
#
_entry.id   AF-A0A2W4RM13-F1
#
_cell.length_a   1.000
_cell.length_b   1.000
_cell.length_c   1.000
_cell.angle_alpha   90.00
_cell.angle_beta   90.00
_cell.angle_gamma   90.00
#
_symmetry.space_group_name_H-M   'P 1'
#
loop_
_entity.id
_entity.type
_entity.pdbx_description
1 polymer ?
#
loop_
_entity_poly.entity_id
_entity_poly.type
_entity_poly.pdbx_seq_one_letter_code
_entity_poly.pdbx_strand_id
1 'polypeptide(L)' 'MSTEIAYDVRAIPQSTSEKGKSTGWLQRIYNRLLAAREAQATRYLLDYLSGLSDTRLAELGYTDEQIQQIRKGRLPN' A
#
# COMPACT_ATOMS: atom_id res chain seq x y z
N MET A 1 66.92 -18.21 -14.43
CA MET A 1 65.55 -18.78 -14.55
C MET A 1 64.70 -18.08 -13.49
N SER A 2 63.91 -17.09 -13.90
CA SER A 2 63.10 -16.28 -12.99
C SER A 2 61.67 -16.81 -12.99
N THR A 3 61.17 -17.22 -11.84
CA THR A 3 59.79 -17.66 -11.66
C THR A 3 58.90 -16.43 -11.48
N GLU A 4 58.13 -16.10 -12.51
CA GLU A 4 57.03 -15.13 -12.40
C GLU A 4 55.93 -15.73 -11.54
N ILE A 5 55.75 -15.20 -10.33
CA ILE A 5 54.59 -15.51 -9.48
C ILE A 5 53.43 -14.65 -9.97
N ALA A 6 52.60 -15.22 -10.84
CA ALA A 6 51.34 -14.61 -11.24
C ALA A 6 50.39 -14.56 -10.03
N TYR A 7 50.20 -13.37 -9.45
CA TYR A 7 49.14 -13.13 -8.48
C TYR A 7 47.80 -13.16 -9.24
N ASP A 8 47.03 -14.23 -9.05
CA ASP A 8 45.65 -14.31 -9.53
C ASP A 8 44.78 -13.35 -8.69
N VAL A 9 44.47 -12.19 -9.28
CA VAL A 9 43.66 -11.11 -8.69
C VAL A 9 42.17 -11.53 -8.51
N ARG A 10 41.81 -12.78 -8.76
CA ARG A 10 40.41 -13.25 -8.70
C ARG A 10 39.95 -13.77 -7.33
N ALA A 11 40.79 -13.77 -6.31
CA ALA A 11 40.40 -14.17 -4.96
C ALA A 11 39.99 -12.97 -4.10
N ILE A 12 39.00 -12.19 -4.55
CA ILE A 12 38.25 -11.36 -3.61
C ILE A 12 37.25 -12.31 -2.96
N PRO A 13 37.35 -12.64 -1.66
CA PRO A 13 36.25 -13.30 -0.98
C PRO A 13 35.08 -12.33 -1.05
N GLN A 14 34.11 -12.64 -1.91
CA GLN A 14 32.80 -12.01 -1.89
C GLN A 14 32.28 -12.26 -0.48
N SER A 15 32.47 -11.30 0.42
CA SER A 15 31.78 -11.27 1.69
C SER A 15 30.31 -11.43 1.33
N THR A 16 29.76 -12.61 1.60
CA THR A 16 28.35 -12.90 1.44
C THR A 16 27.64 -11.85 2.25
N SER A 17 27.17 -10.81 1.56
CA SER A 17 26.29 -9.82 2.12
C SER A 17 25.02 -10.58 2.45
N GLU A 18 24.96 -11.12 3.67
CA GLU A 18 23.70 -11.47 4.30
C GLU A 18 22.94 -10.14 4.46
N LYS A 19 22.31 -9.70 3.37
CA LYS A 19 21.24 -8.71 3.42
C LYS A 19 20.14 -9.36 4.25
N GLY A 20 20.16 -9.04 5.54
CA GLY A 20 19.20 -9.48 6.54
C GLY A 20 17.77 -9.35 5.99
N LYS A 21 17.03 -10.44 6.11
CA LYS A 21 15.66 -10.65 5.63
C LYS A 21 14.62 -9.83 6.42
N SER A 22 14.91 -8.58 6.81
CA SER A 22 14.06 -7.76 7.68
C SER A 22 13.14 -6.78 6.96
N THR A 23 13.37 -6.47 5.67
CA THR A 23 12.51 -5.58 4.86
C THR A 23 11.09 -6.11 4.70
N GLY A 24 10.91 -7.43 4.66
CA GLY A 24 9.58 -8.03 4.46
C GLY A 24 8.63 -7.82 5.64
N TRP A 25 9.11 -7.81 6.88
CA TRP A 25 8.25 -7.63 8.06
C TRP A 25 7.82 -6.17 8.23
N LEU A 26 8.75 -5.22 8.08
CA LEU A 26 8.43 -3.79 8.11
C LEU A 26 7.47 -3.40 6.98
N GLN A 27 7.71 -3.90 5.75
CA GLN A 27 6.80 -3.66 4.63
C GLN A 27 5.41 -4.25 4.89
N ARG A 28 5.32 -5.44 5.49
CA ARG A 28 4.03 -6.05 5.86
C ARG A 28 3.29 -5.23 6.92
N ILE A 29 3.99 -4.70 7.92
CA ILE A 29 3.38 -3.84 8.94
C ILE A 29 2.91 -2.54 8.31
N TYR A 30 3.73 -1.91 7.48
CA TYR A 30 3.36 -0.70 6.75
C TYR A 30 2.09 -0.93 5.91
N ASN A 31 2.05 -2.01 5.12
CA ASN A 31 0.87 -2.34 4.31
C ASN A 31 -0.37 -2.60 5.18
N ARG A 32 -0.22 -3.23 6.37
CA ARG A 32 -1.32 -3.44 7.31
C ARG A 32 -1.83 -2.12 7.90
N LEU A 33 -0.93 -1.20 8.25
CA LEU A 33 -1.29 0.12 8.74
C LEU A 33 -1.98 0.94 7.67
N LEU A 34 -1.49 0.89 6.43
CA LEU A 34 -2.09 1.54 5.28
C LEU A 34 -3.52 1.02 5.04
N ALA A 35 -3.69 -0.30 4.97
CA ALA A 35 -5.01 -0.92 4.81
C ALA A 35 -5.98 -0.58 5.96
N ALA A 36 -5.49 -0.52 7.21
CA ALA A 36 -6.30 -0.10 8.35
C ALA A 36 -6.73 1.37 8.24
N ARG A 37 -5.84 2.25 7.76
CA ARG A 37 -6.14 3.67 7.52
C ARG A 37 -7.10 3.86 6.36
N GLU A 38 -6.93 3.13 5.27
CA GLU A 38 -7.87 3.13 4.15
C GLU A 38 -9.25 2.68 4.62
N ALA A 39 -9.34 1.57 5.34
CA ALA A 39 -10.62 1.10 5.89
C ALA A 39 -11.28 2.13 6.83
N GLN A 40 -10.50 2.85 7.63
CA GLN A 40 -11.01 3.94 8.47
C GLN A 40 -11.51 5.12 7.63
N ALA A 41 -10.76 5.53 6.61
CA ALA A 41 -11.13 6.61 5.71
C ALA A 41 -12.40 6.27 4.93
N THR A 42 -12.51 5.04 4.39
CA THR A 42 -13.69 4.49 3.74
C THR A 42 -14.91 4.57 4.66
N ARG A 43 -14.78 4.16 5.93
CA ARG A 43 -15.88 4.23 6.90
C ARG A 43 -16.29 5.66 7.20
N TYR A 44 -15.32 6.55 7.43
CA TYR A 44 -15.60 7.96 7.71
C TYR A 44 -16.30 8.64 6.54
N LEU A 45 -15.84 8.39 5.32
CA LEU A 45 -16.41 8.95 4.10
C LEU A 45 -17.83 8.42 3.87
N LEU A 46 -18.05 7.13 4.08
CA LEU A 46 -19.39 6.54 4.01
C LEU A 46 -20.33 7.14 5.06
N ASP A 47 -19.88 7.28 6.31
CA ASP A 47 -20.67 7.87 7.38
C ASP A 47 -21.07 9.32 7.04
N TYR A 48 -20.11 10.13 6.60
CA TYR A 48 -20.35 11.48 6.12
C TYR A 48 -21.36 11.53 4.97
N LEU A 49 -21.17 10.75 3.91
CA LEU A 49 -22.09 10.72 2.76
C LEU A 49 -23.47 10.18 3.14
N SER A 50 -23.54 9.23 4.07
CA SER A 50 -24.80 8.67 4.55
C SER A 50 -25.64 9.70 5.32
N GLY A 51 -25.00 10.68 5.97
CA GLY A 51 -25.67 11.79 6.64
C GLY A 51 -26.18 12.89 5.72
N LEU A 52 -25.72 12.96 4.47
CA LEU A 52 -26.20 13.94 3.50
C LEU A 52 -27.55 13.53 2.93
N SER A 53 -28.40 14.49 2.56
CA SER A 53 -29.66 14.24 1.82
C SER A 53 -29.39 13.80 0.39
N ASP A 54 -30.33 13.06 -0.22
CA ASP A 54 -30.23 12.65 -1.64
C ASP A 54 -30.05 13.84 -2.59
N THR A 55 -30.77 14.95 -2.35
CA THR A 55 -30.62 16.20 -3.13
C THR A 55 -29.20 16.73 -3.08
N ARG A 56 -28.59 16.76 -1.89
CA ARG A 56 -27.21 17.21 -1.72
C ARG A 56 -26.20 16.27 -2.37
N LEU A 57 -26.47 14.96 -2.37
CA LEU A 57 -25.63 13.99 -3.08
C LEU A 57 -25.73 14.17 -4.60
N ALA A 58 -26.92 14.44 -5.13
CA ALA A 58 -27.12 14.75 -6.54
C ALA A 58 -26.40 16.05 -6.96
N GLU A 59 -26.43 17.09 -6.11
CA GLU A 59 -25.65 18.33 -6.34
C GLU A 59 -24.13 18.10 -6.36
N LEU A 60 -23.64 17.10 -5.61
CA LEU A 60 -22.23 16.68 -5.63
C LEU A 60 -21.88 15.83 -6.86
N GLY A 61 -22.86 15.52 -7.72
CA GLY A 61 -22.66 14.79 -8.97
C GLY A 61 -22.79 13.27 -8.83
N TYR A 62 -23.29 12.75 -7.71
CA TYR A 62 -23.57 11.32 -7.58
C TYR A 62 -24.80 10.94 -8.40
N THR A 63 -24.72 9.82 -9.11
CA THR A 63 -25.87 9.25 -9.82
C THR A 63 -26.85 8.60 -8.85
N ASP A 64 -28.11 8.43 -9.27
CA ASP A 64 -29.13 7.76 -8.44
C ASP A 64 -28.69 6.37 -7.97
N GLU A 65 -27.98 5.62 -8.83
CA GLU A 65 -27.44 4.31 -8.48
C GLU A 65 -26.38 4.40 -7.38
N GLN A 66 -25.48 5.38 -7.45
CA GLN A 66 -24.45 5.60 -6.44
C GLN A 66 -25.05 6.07 -5.10
N ILE A 67 -26.08 6.92 -5.16
CA ILE A 67 -26.83 7.34 -3.97
C ILE A 67 -27.47 6.11 -3.30
N GLN A 68 -28.09 5.23 -4.07
CA GLN A 68 -28.65 3.98 -3.55
C GLN A 68 -27.58 3.05 -2.95
N GLN A 69 -26.36 3.03 -3.48
CA GLN A 69 -25.26 2.29 -2.88
C GLN A 69 -24.85 2.87 -1.52
N ILE A 70 -24.74 4.20 -1.41
CA ILE A 70 -24.43 4.91 -0.15
C ILE A 70 -25.50 4.60 0.91
N ARG A 71 -26.78 4.61 0.54
CA ARG A 71 -27.90 4.25 1.44
C ARG A 71 -27.86 2.81 1.93
N LYS A 72 -27.27 1.91 1.14
CA LYS A 72 -27.02 0.50 1.51
C LYS A 72 -25.70 0.32 2.27
N GLY A 73 -25.01 1.39 2.64
CA GLY A 73 -23.75 1.35 3.37
C GLY A 73 -22.57 0.88 2.52
N ARG A 74 -22.60 1.14 1.20
CA ARG A 74 -21.50 0.83 0.28
C ARG A 74 -21.04 2.11 -0.41
N LEU A 75 -19.72 2.28 -0.51
CA LEU A 75 -19.18 3.36 -1.32
C LEU A 75 -19.26 3.00 -2.80
N PRO A 76 -19.57 3.99 -3.66
CA PRO A 76 -19.50 3.80 -5.11
C PRO A 76 -18.03 3.62 -5.52
N ASN A 77 -17.76 2.57 -6.29
CA ASN A 77 -16.46 2.29 -6.89
C ASN A 77 -16.24 3.12 -8.16
#